data_AF-A0A2B0LXV3-F1
#
_entry.id   AF-A0A2B0LXV3-F1
#
_cell.length_a   1.000
_cell.length_b   1.000
_cell.length_c   1.000
_cell.angle_alpha   90.00
_cell.angle_beta   90.00
_cell.angle_gamma   90.00
#
_symmetry.space_group_name_H-M   'P 1'
#
loop_
_entity.id
_entity.type
_entity.pdbx_description
1 polymer ?
#
loop_
_entity_poly.entity_id
_entity_poly.type
_entity_poly.pdbx_seq_one_letter_code
_entity_poly.pdbx_strand_id
1 'polypeptide(L)'
;MEARWIDWVKQIQAIAQAGLTYSKDVYDMERFKQLRDLSVTMMSHYTKTDWEVVEKLFASETGYQTPKVDIRAVVYQNDKLLFVKEKSDGKWALPGGWADVGYTPTEVAAKEVWEETGYKVDHFRLLAVFDKEKHFPSPAATHVYKIFIGCEIVGGEKRTSIETEEVNFFGEKEIPELSTARNTEWQIREMFACMKDRNKNAVLD
;
A
#
# COMPACT_ATOMS: atom_id res chain seq x y z
N MET A 1 11.86 -21.95 -5.18
CA MET A 1 11.89 -21.36 -6.54
C MET A 1 10.95 -20.18 -6.51
N GLU A 2 11.46 -18.96 -6.68
CA GLU A 2 10.60 -17.80 -6.93
C GLU A 2 9.68 -18.13 -8.10
N ALA A 3 8.38 -17.88 -7.90
CA ALA A 3 7.37 -18.10 -8.91
C ALA A 3 7.45 -16.99 -9.97
N ARG A 4 8.55 -16.93 -10.73
CA ARG A 4 8.80 -15.94 -11.79
C ARG A 4 7.67 -15.84 -12.82
N TRP A 5 6.90 -16.92 -12.96
CA TRP A 5 5.71 -16.93 -13.80
C TRP A 5 4.66 -15.90 -13.35
N ILE A 6 4.57 -15.57 -12.06
CA ILE A 6 3.65 -14.55 -11.53
C ILE A 6 3.99 -13.19 -12.15
N ASP A 7 5.27 -12.82 -12.17
CA ASP A 7 5.72 -11.55 -12.74
C ASP A 7 5.49 -11.50 -14.26
N TRP A 8 5.73 -12.62 -14.96
CA TRP A 8 5.46 -12.71 -16.40
C TRP A 8 3.97 -12.54 -16.69
N VAL A 9 3.08 -13.21 -15.94
CA VAL A 9 1.64 -13.10 -16.14
C VAL A 9 1.14 -11.69 -15.79
N LYS A 10 1.66 -11.06 -14.73
CA LYS A 10 1.40 -9.64 -14.40
C LYS A 10 1.78 -8.71 -15.55
N GLN A 11 2.95 -8.89 -16.15
CA GLN A 11 3.39 -8.08 -17.30
C GLN A 11 2.52 -8.29 -18.53
N ILE A 12 2.18 -9.55 -18.86
CA ILE A 12 1.28 -9.85 -19.99
C ILE A 12 -0.07 -9.17 -19.79
N GLN A 13 -0.65 -9.29 -18.58
CA GLN A 13 -1.94 -8.67 -18.28
C GLN A 13 -1.88 -7.15 -18.36
N ALA A 14 -0.85 -6.52 -17.80
CA ALA A 14 -0.64 -5.07 -17.86
C ALA A 14 -0.52 -4.56 -19.31
N ILE A 15 0.24 -5.26 -20.15
CA ILE A 15 0.42 -4.91 -21.58
C ILE A 15 -0.89 -5.09 -22.34
N ALA A 16 -1.60 -6.19 -22.13
CA ALA A 16 -2.90 -6.44 -22.75
C ALA A 16 -3.91 -5.34 -22.37
N GLN A 17 -3.95 -4.96 -21.09
CA GLN A 17 -4.80 -3.91 -20.56
C GLN A 17 -4.48 -2.52 -21.16
N ALA A 18 -3.19 -2.21 -21.32
CA ALA A 18 -2.75 -1.00 -22.00
C ALA A 18 -3.21 -0.95 -23.46
N GLY A 19 -3.08 -2.07 -24.17
CA GLY A 19 -3.54 -2.21 -25.55
C GLY A 19 -5.05 -2.02 -25.69
N LEU A 20 -5.85 -2.62 -24.79
CA LEU A 20 -7.31 -2.43 -24.74
C LEU A 20 -7.71 -0.98 -24.44
N THR A 21 -6.87 -0.22 -23.74
CA THR A 21 -7.15 1.17 -23.38
C THR A 21 -6.86 2.12 -24.54
N TYR A 22 -5.76 1.94 -25.24
CA TYR A 22 -5.25 2.94 -26.19
C TYR A 22 -5.45 2.57 -27.66
N SER A 23 -5.59 1.29 -27.99
CA SER A 23 -5.80 0.89 -29.39
C SER A 23 -7.14 1.40 -29.91
N LYS A 24 -7.15 1.78 -31.19
CA LYS A 24 -8.36 2.12 -31.95
C LYS A 24 -8.63 1.16 -33.11
N ASP A 25 -7.74 0.20 -33.34
CA ASP A 25 -7.88 -0.82 -34.38
C ASP A 25 -8.64 -2.03 -33.82
N VAL A 26 -9.73 -2.41 -34.50
CA VAL A 26 -10.63 -3.48 -34.02
C VAL A 26 -9.96 -4.84 -33.95
N TYR A 27 -8.98 -5.13 -34.83
CA TYR A 27 -8.25 -6.40 -34.84
C TYR A 27 -7.21 -6.44 -33.72
N ASP A 28 -6.54 -5.32 -33.46
CA ASP A 28 -5.63 -5.23 -32.31
C ASP A 28 -6.38 -5.29 -30.98
N MET A 29 -7.54 -4.64 -30.88
CA MET A 29 -8.39 -4.75 -29.68
C MET A 29 -8.80 -6.21 -29.41
N GLU A 30 -9.14 -6.98 -30.45
CA GLU A 30 -9.42 -8.41 -30.32
C GLU A 30 -8.20 -9.19 -29.83
N ARG A 31 -7.01 -8.93 -30.38
CA ARG A 31 -5.75 -9.55 -29.94
C ARG A 31 -5.44 -9.24 -28.48
N PHE A 32 -5.61 -7.98 -28.05
CA PHE A 32 -5.38 -7.61 -26.65
C PHE A 32 -6.39 -8.25 -25.71
N LYS A 33 -7.64 -8.42 -26.13
CA LYS A 33 -8.64 -9.18 -25.37
C LYS A 33 -8.22 -10.65 -25.19
N GLN A 34 -7.76 -11.29 -26.26
CA GLN A 34 -7.25 -12.67 -26.20
C GLN A 34 -6.04 -12.79 -25.25
N LEU A 35 -5.09 -11.85 -25.31
CA LEU A 35 -3.94 -11.82 -24.40
C LEU A 35 -4.36 -11.65 -22.93
N ARG A 36 -5.34 -10.77 -22.66
CA ARG A 36 -5.91 -10.59 -21.32
C ARG A 36 -6.54 -11.90 -20.83
N ASP A 37 -7.40 -12.53 -21.62
CA ASP A 37 -8.13 -13.74 -21.22
C ASP A 37 -7.17 -14.93 -21.02
N LEU A 38 -6.09 -15.03 -21.82
CA LEU A 38 -5.00 -15.98 -21.60
C LEU A 38 -4.28 -15.73 -20.27
N SER A 39 -3.98 -14.48 -19.94
CA SER A 39 -3.32 -14.15 -18.66
C SER A 39 -4.16 -14.54 -17.44
N VAL A 40 -5.50 -14.35 -17.50
CA VAL A 40 -6.45 -14.79 -16.47
C VAL A 40 -6.46 -16.32 -16.38
N THR A 41 -6.47 -17.01 -17.52
CA THR A 41 -6.43 -18.48 -17.58
C THR A 41 -5.15 -19.04 -16.95
N MET A 42 -4.00 -18.45 -17.25
CA MET A 42 -2.72 -18.82 -16.64
C MET A 42 -2.76 -18.62 -15.12
N MET A 43 -3.20 -17.45 -14.67
CA MET A 43 -3.30 -17.14 -13.24
C MET A 43 -4.25 -18.12 -12.53
N SER A 44 -5.47 -18.30 -13.03
CA SER A 44 -6.46 -19.25 -12.52
C SER A 44 -5.91 -20.67 -12.39
N HIS A 45 -5.24 -21.17 -13.42
CA HIS A 45 -4.70 -22.53 -13.42
C HIS A 45 -3.61 -22.73 -12.36
N TYR A 46 -2.64 -21.82 -12.30
CA TYR A 46 -1.50 -21.98 -11.39
C TYR A 46 -1.82 -21.62 -9.93
N THR A 47 -2.79 -20.74 -9.67
CA THR A 47 -3.27 -20.45 -8.30
C THR A 47 -4.38 -21.40 -7.84
N LYS A 48 -4.91 -22.25 -8.72
CA LYS A 48 -6.09 -23.10 -8.46
C LYS A 48 -7.29 -22.29 -8.00
N THR A 49 -7.47 -21.12 -8.60
CA THR A 49 -8.57 -20.20 -8.29
C THR A 49 -9.52 -20.18 -9.47
N ASP A 50 -10.82 -20.12 -9.18
CA ASP A 50 -11.87 -20.04 -10.17
C ASP A 50 -11.65 -18.89 -11.17
N TRP A 51 -11.95 -19.12 -12.45
CA TRP A 51 -11.60 -18.18 -13.52
C TRP A 51 -12.31 -16.84 -13.34
N GLU A 52 -13.61 -16.87 -13.02
CA GLU A 52 -14.44 -15.69 -12.79
C GLU A 52 -13.98 -14.91 -11.56
N VAL A 53 -13.44 -15.59 -10.54
CA VAL A 53 -12.82 -14.94 -9.39
C VAL A 53 -11.53 -14.23 -9.78
N VAL A 54 -10.67 -14.88 -10.57
CA VAL A 54 -9.41 -14.27 -11.03
C VAL A 54 -9.69 -13.09 -11.97
N GLU A 55 -10.60 -13.21 -12.92
CA GLU A 55 -10.98 -12.11 -13.82
C GLU A 55 -11.36 -10.85 -13.01
N LYS A 56 -12.20 -11.03 -11.99
CA LYS A 56 -12.66 -9.92 -11.13
C LYS A 56 -11.56 -9.28 -10.31
N LEU A 57 -10.59 -10.06 -9.81
CA LEU A 57 -9.55 -9.55 -8.90
C LEU A 57 -8.30 -9.05 -9.64
N PHE A 58 -8.01 -9.59 -10.82
CA PHE A 58 -6.74 -9.39 -11.53
C PHE A 58 -6.90 -8.60 -12.83
N ALA A 59 -8.03 -8.67 -13.51
CA ALA A 59 -8.21 -8.15 -14.87
C ALA A 59 -9.45 -7.25 -15.06
N SER A 60 -10.03 -6.74 -13.97
CA SER A 60 -11.24 -5.92 -13.99
C SER A 60 -11.00 -4.41 -14.07
N GLU A 61 -9.74 -3.97 -13.96
CA GLU A 61 -9.39 -2.55 -14.11
C GLU A 61 -9.67 -2.07 -15.54
N THR A 62 -10.05 -0.79 -15.65
CA THR A 62 -10.20 -0.10 -16.94
C THR A 62 -9.14 0.99 -17.04
N GLY A 63 -8.64 1.27 -18.24
CA GLY A 63 -7.48 2.14 -18.40
C GLY A 63 -6.15 1.40 -18.24
N TYR A 64 -5.05 2.15 -18.18
CA TYR A 64 -3.70 1.61 -18.01
C TYR A 64 -3.47 1.15 -16.57
N GLN A 65 -3.01 -0.09 -16.39
CA GLN A 65 -2.73 -0.62 -15.06
C GLN A 65 -1.47 0.02 -14.47
N THR A 66 -1.57 0.46 -13.22
CA THR A 66 -0.43 1.01 -12.46
C THR A 66 -0.25 0.23 -11.16
N PRO A 67 0.89 0.40 -10.47
CA PRO A 67 0.97 0.08 -9.05
C PRO A 67 -0.22 0.67 -8.27
N LYS A 68 -0.73 -0.09 -7.30
CA LYS A 68 -1.66 0.45 -6.30
C LYS A 68 -0.88 1.31 -5.30
N VAL A 69 -1.58 2.21 -4.62
CA VAL A 69 -0.99 3.14 -3.66
C VAL A 69 -1.48 2.83 -2.25
N ASP A 70 -0.55 2.62 -1.32
CA ASP A 70 -0.77 2.51 0.12
C ASP A 70 -0.18 3.76 0.79
N ILE A 71 -0.92 4.36 1.72
CA ILE A 71 -0.49 5.53 2.50
C ILE A 71 -0.18 5.07 3.93
N ARG A 72 0.92 5.57 4.50
CA ARG A 72 1.27 5.39 5.90
C ARG A 72 1.51 6.74 6.56
N ALA A 73 0.70 7.07 7.55
CA ALA A 73 0.84 8.29 8.32
C ALA A 73 1.93 8.12 9.39
N VAL A 74 2.84 9.08 9.47
CA VAL A 74 3.96 9.08 10.39
C VAL A 74 3.75 10.22 11.38
N VAL A 75 3.25 9.88 12.57
CA VAL A 75 2.88 10.85 13.60
C VAL A 75 3.81 10.69 14.80
N TYR A 76 4.44 11.78 15.20
CA TYR A 76 5.34 11.80 16.36
C TYR A 76 4.71 12.51 17.55
N GLN A 77 4.97 11.99 18.76
CA GLN A 77 4.69 12.67 20.02
C GLN A 77 5.76 12.29 21.05
N ASN A 78 6.43 13.28 21.65
CA ASN A 78 7.46 13.06 22.68
C ASN A 78 8.53 12.01 22.28
N ASP A 79 9.12 12.17 21.08
CA ASP A 79 10.12 11.26 20.50
C ASP A 79 9.64 9.81 20.27
N LYS A 80 8.32 9.59 20.25
CA LYS A 80 7.70 8.30 19.94
C LYS A 80 6.84 8.38 18.68
N LEU A 81 6.72 7.25 17.99
CA LEU A 81 5.89 7.07 16.80
C LEU A 81 4.53 6.48 17.16
N LEU A 82 3.47 6.97 16.52
CA LEU A 82 2.11 6.43 16.63
C LEU A 82 1.99 5.11 15.86
N PHE A 83 1.43 4.10 16.51
CA PHE A 83 1.04 2.83 15.90
C PHE A 83 -0.38 2.45 16.29
N VAL A 84 -0.97 1.64 15.44
CA VAL A 84 -2.25 0.96 15.63
C VAL A 84 -2.03 -0.54 15.62
N LYS A 85 -2.81 -1.28 16.41
CA LYS A 85 -2.80 -2.73 16.42
C LYS A 85 -3.98 -3.26 15.61
N GLU A 86 -3.64 -3.97 14.54
CA GLU A 86 -4.57 -4.46 13.54
C GLU A 86 -5.24 -5.74 14.01
N LYS A 87 -6.58 -5.77 14.01
CA LYS A 87 -7.32 -6.97 14.42
C LYS A 87 -7.05 -8.19 13.53
N SER A 88 -6.65 -7.96 12.28
CA SER A 88 -6.42 -9.02 11.29
C SER A 88 -5.24 -9.95 11.63
N ASP A 89 -4.18 -9.42 12.24
CA ASP A 89 -2.95 -10.15 12.52
C ASP A 89 -2.45 -9.96 13.95
N GLY A 90 -3.09 -9.10 14.75
CA GLY A 90 -2.73 -8.79 16.13
C GLY A 90 -1.41 -8.01 16.24
N LYS A 91 -0.90 -7.47 15.13
CA LYS A 91 0.40 -6.79 15.05
C LYS A 91 0.24 -5.31 14.83
N TRP A 92 1.33 -4.58 15.01
CA TRP A 92 1.33 -3.13 15.00
C TRP A 92 1.76 -2.56 13.65
N ALA A 93 1.11 -1.49 13.23
CA ALA A 93 1.42 -0.77 12.00
C ALA A 93 1.28 0.74 12.20
N LEU A 94 1.93 1.50 11.32
CA LEU A 94 1.59 2.92 11.16
C LEU A 94 0.15 3.04 10.64
N PRO A 95 -0.62 4.04 11.12
CA PRO A 95 -1.97 4.27 10.61
C PRO A 95 -1.99 4.45 9.11
N GLY A 96 -2.99 3.88 8.43
CA GLY A 96 -3.11 4.01 6.98
C GLY A 96 -3.49 2.72 6.26
N GLY A 97 -3.80 2.89 4.97
CA GLY A 97 -4.22 1.82 4.10
C GLY A 97 -4.20 2.22 2.64
N TRP A 98 -5.11 1.64 1.85
CA TRP A 98 -5.25 1.95 0.43
C TRP A 98 -5.64 3.41 0.20
N ALA A 99 -5.05 4.03 -0.81
CA ALA A 99 -5.48 5.36 -1.24
C ALA A 99 -6.83 5.29 -1.98
N ASP A 100 -7.84 5.97 -1.44
CA ASP A 100 -9.17 6.06 -2.05
C ASP A 100 -9.20 6.99 -3.26
N VAL A 101 -9.93 6.59 -4.31
CA VAL A 101 -10.19 7.45 -5.47
C VAL A 101 -10.98 8.68 -5.02
N GLY A 102 -10.51 9.86 -5.43
CA GLY A 102 -11.13 11.15 -5.06
C GLY A 102 -10.48 11.83 -3.84
N TYR A 103 -9.50 11.19 -3.21
CA TYR A 103 -8.73 11.76 -2.10
C TYR A 103 -7.29 12.04 -2.53
N THR A 104 -6.74 13.18 -2.09
CA THR A 104 -5.32 13.46 -2.15
C THR A 104 -4.56 12.59 -1.13
N PRO A 105 -3.24 12.36 -1.30
CA PRO A 105 -2.46 11.54 -0.36
C PRO A 105 -2.56 12.03 1.10
N THR A 106 -2.58 13.35 1.32
CA THR A 106 -2.70 13.95 2.66
C THR A 106 -4.10 13.81 3.24
N GLU A 107 -5.15 13.84 2.41
CA GLU A 107 -6.51 13.57 2.89
C GLU A 107 -6.70 12.11 3.30
N VAL A 108 -6.09 11.16 2.57
CA VAL A 108 -6.05 9.75 3.00
C VAL A 108 -5.32 9.62 4.32
N ALA A 109 -4.12 10.21 4.46
CA ALA A 109 -3.39 10.17 5.73
C ALA A 109 -4.20 10.75 6.90
N ALA A 110 -4.88 11.88 6.69
CA ALA A 110 -5.73 12.51 7.69
C ALA A 110 -6.95 11.65 8.05
N LYS A 111 -7.63 11.08 7.04
CA LYS A 111 -8.79 10.19 7.20
C LYS A 111 -8.43 8.95 8.02
N GLU A 112 -7.39 8.23 7.61
CA GLU A 112 -6.98 6.98 8.28
C GLU A 112 -6.53 7.23 9.72
N VAL A 113 -5.75 8.30 9.98
CA VAL A 113 -5.39 8.67 11.36
C VAL A 113 -6.64 8.98 12.19
N TRP A 114 -7.61 9.72 11.65
CA TRP A 114 -8.84 10.03 12.36
C TRP A 114 -9.68 8.78 12.66
N GLU A 115 -9.87 7.90 11.67
CA GLU A 115 -10.70 6.71 11.78
C GLU A 115 -10.11 5.68 12.75
N GLU A 116 -8.80 5.43 12.66
CA GLU A 116 -8.13 4.41 13.45
C GLU A 116 -7.72 4.89 14.85
N THR A 117 -7.45 6.19 15.03
CA THR A 117 -6.83 6.71 16.28
C THR A 117 -7.61 7.81 16.97
N GLY A 118 -8.58 8.45 16.29
CA GLY A 118 -9.34 9.59 16.81
C GLY A 118 -8.56 10.92 16.84
N TYR A 119 -7.30 10.94 16.40
CA TYR A 119 -6.53 12.19 16.28
C TYR A 119 -6.84 12.93 14.99
N LYS A 120 -6.80 14.26 15.05
CA LYS A 120 -6.82 15.14 13.88
C LYS A 120 -5.40 15.61 13.61
N VAL A 121 -4.96 15.51 12.36
CA VAL A 121 -3.59 15.82 11.95
C VAL A 121 -3.54 16.85 10.82
N ASP A 122 -2.44 17.60 10.78
CA ASP A 122 -2.11 18.58 9.73
C ASP A 122 -0.58 18.69 9.57
N HIS A 123 -0.09 19.75 8.88
CA HIS A 123 1.32 20.05 8.64
C HIS A 123 2.05 18.91 7.93
N PHE A 124 1.45 18.44 6.84
CA PHE A 124 1.90 17.26 6.12
C PHE A 124 3.26 17.43 5.45
N ARG A 125 4.05 16.36 5.44
CA ARG A 125 5.33 16.27 4.73
C ARG A 125 5.54 14.90 4.12
N LEU A 126 6.00 14.85 2.88
CA LEU A 126 6.47 13.61 2.27
C LEU A 126 7.78 13.15 2.91
N LEU A 127 7.81 11.92 3.44
CA LEU A 127 8.99 11.33 4.06
C LEU A 127 9.62 10.22 3.23
N ALA A 128 8.81 9.40 2.55
CA ALA A 128 9.32 8.37 1.67
C ALA A 128 8.30 7.87 0.65
N VAL A 129 8.79 7.26 -0.43
CA VAL A 129 8.04 6.40 -1.33
C VAL A 129 8.81 5.10 -1.50
N PHE A 130 8.25 4.01 -0.98
CA PHE A 130 8.84 2.67 -1.05
C PHE A 130 8.06 1.77 -1.99
N ASP A 131 8.76 0.96 -2.75
CA ASP A 131 8.22 -0.19 -3.49
C ASP A 131 8.08 -1.37 -2.52
N LYS A 132 6.83 -1.80 -2.29
CA LYS A 132 6.54 -2.90 -1.36
C LYS A 132 7.33 -4.16 -1.73
N GLU A 133 7.52 -4.46 -3.02
CA GLU A 133 8.18 -5.70 -3.43
C GLU A 133 9.69 -5.69 -3.17
N LYS A 134 10.32 -4.51 -2.99
CA LYS A 134 11.74 -4.40 -2.59
C LYS A 134 11.95 -4.60 -1.09
N HIS A 135 10.95 -4.28 -0.27
CA HIS A 135 11.06 -4.31 1.20
C HIS A 135 10.35 -5.51 1.84
N PHE A 136 9.24 -5.95 1.25
CA PHE A 136 8.46 -7.11 1.66
C PHE A 136 7.94 -7.85 0.41
N PRO A 137 8.82 -8.60 -0.27
CA PRO A 137 8.45 -9.38 -1.45
C PRO A 137 7.42 -10.44 -1.07
N SER A 138 6.34 -10.51 -1.84
CA SER A 138 5.28 -11.49 -1.63
C SER A 138 4.79 -12.02 -2.97
N PRO A 139 4.23 -13.24 -3.06
CA PRO A 139 3.66 -13.77 -4.30
C PRO A 139 2.33 -13.09 -4.70
N ALA A 140 2.17 -11.80 -4.37
CA ALA A 140 0.96 -11.04 -4.62
C ALA A 140 0.79 -10.72 -6.11
N ALA A 141 -0.45 -10.84 -6.59
CA ALA A 141 -0.83 -10.49 -7.96
C ALA A 141 -0.76 -8.98 -8.24
N THR A 142 -0.57 -8.14 -7.21
CA THR A 142 -0.56 -6.68 -7.30
C THR A 142 0.84 -6.13 -7.00
N HIS A 143 1.20 -4.99 -7.59
CA HIS A 143 2.40 -4.23 -7.24
C HIS A 143 1.99 -2.96 -6.48
N VAL A 144 2.72 -2.56 -5.44
CA VAL A 144 2.28 -1.51 -4.50
C VAL A 144 3.40 -0.51 -4.21
N TYR A 145 3.10 0.78 -4.36
CA TYR A 145 3.90 1.87 -3.83
C TYR A 145 3.33 2.33 -2.49
N LYS A 146 4.21 2.47 -1.50
CA LYS A 146 3.89 2.88 -0.13
C LYS A 146 4.42 4.28 0.11
N ILE A 147 3.53 5.26 0.29
CA ILE A 147 3.89 6.66 0.52
C ILE A 147 3.80 6.93 2.02
N PHE A 148 4.91 7.35 2.62
CA PHE A 148 4.99 7.70 4.04
C PHE A 148 4.87 9.20 4.21
N ILE A 149 3.83 9.64 4.92
CA ILE A 149 3.47 11.06 5.09
C ILE A 149 3.58 11.43 6.57
N GLY A 150 4.55 12.29 6.90
CA GLY A 150 4.68 12.89 8.21
C GLY A 150 3.58 13.91 8.47
N CYS A 151 3.04 13.94 9.68
CA CYS A 151 2.04 14.92 10.10
C CYS A 151 2.04 15.13 11.62
N GLU A 152 1.41 16.23 12.05
CA GLU A 152 1.37 16.68 13.44
C GLU A 152 -0.06 16.66 13.98
N ILE A 153 -0.24 16.23 15.24
CA ILE A 153 -1.55 16.24 15.90
C ILE A 153 -1.94 17.68 16.22
N VAL A 154 -3.08 18.12 15.69
CA VAL A 154 -3.65 19.46 15.91
C VAL A 154 -4.95 19.43 16.72
N GLY A 155 -5.45 18.23 17.05
CA GLY A 155 -6.63 18.06 17.90
C GLY A 155 -7.13 16.62 17.90
N GLY A 156 -8.36 16.43 18.35
CA GLY A 156 -8.94 15.10 18.56
C GLY A 156 -8.44 14.46 19.85
N GLU A 157 -8.94 13.25 20.11
CA GLU A 157 -8.59 12.49 21.31
C GLU A 157 -8.46 11.01 20.95
N LYS A 158 -7.60 10.32 21.70
CA LYS A 158 -7.31 8.91 21.46
C LYS A 158 -8.59 8.07 21.51
N ARG A 159 -8.88 7.37 20.42
CA ARG A 159 -10.01 6.45 20.31
C ARG A 159 -9.59 5.24 19.48
N THR A 160 -10.10 4.07 19.82
CA THR A 160 -9.98 2.86 19.00
C THR A 160 -11.12 2.78 17.97
N SER A 161 -11.04 1.83 17.05
CA SER A 161 -12.08 1.56 16.05
C SER A 161 -12.52 0.09 16.12
N ILE A 162 -13.41 -0.34 15.23
CA ILE A 162 -13.79 -1.76 15.11
C ILE A 162 -12.62 -2.60 14.56
N GLU A 163 -11.76 -1.98 13.74
CA GLU A 163 -10.63 -2.61 13.05
C GLU A 163 -9.32 -2.45 13.82
N THR A 164 -9.24 -1.45 14.70
CA THR A 164 -8.08 -1.10 15.52
C THR A 164 -8.31 -1.52 16.97
N GLU A 165 -7.61 -2.55 17.44
CA GLU A 165 -7.73 -3.03 18.83
C GLU A 165 -7.11 -2.07 19.83
N GLU A 166 -5.93 -1.54 19.49
CA GLU A 166 -5.13 -0.70 20.36
C GLU A 166 -4.46 0.42 19.56
N VAL A 167 -4.25 1.56 20.21
CA VAL A 167 -3.55 2.72 19.66
C VAL A 167 -2.47 3.08 20.67
N ASN A 168 -1.21 3.26 20.26
CA ASN A 168 -0.16 3.62 21.20
C ASN A 168 1.05 4.28 20.53
N PHE A 169 1.86 4.95 21.36
CA PHE A 169 3.11 5.56 20.93
C PHE A 169 4.31 4.76 21.43
N PHE A 170 5.22 4.40 20.53
CA PHE A 170 6.43 3.62 20.84
C PHE A 170 7.69 4.40 20.45
N GLY A 171 8.69 4.42 21.33
CA GLY A 171 10.02 4.92 21.03
C GLY A 171 10.88 3.92 20.24
N GLU A 172 12.01 4.40 19.71
CA GLU A 172 12.92 3.63 18.84
C GLU A 172 13.51 2.36 19.47
N LYS A 173 13.59 2.32 20.81
CA LYS A 173 14.11 1.17 21.57
C LYS A 173 13.02 0.19 22.03
N GLU A 174 11.76 0.52 21.78
CA GLU A 174 10.58 -0.22 22.24
C GLU A 174 9.61 -0.47 21.07
N ILE A 175 10.14 -0.66 19.85
CA ILE A 175 9.34 -0.98 18.66
C ILE A 175 8.54 -2.27 18.92
N PRO A 176 7.21 -2.26 18.74
CA PRO A 176 6.36 -3.41 19.01
C PRO A 176 6.50 -4.48 17.92
N GLU A 177 5.79 -5.61 18.06
CA GLU A 177 5.73 -6.61 17.00
C GLU A 177 5.02 -6.04 15.76
N LEU A 178 5.77 -5.86 14.67
CA LEU A 178 5.31 -5.17 13.47
C LEU A 178 4.54 -6.08 12.50
N SER A 179 3.50 -5.53 11.89
CA SER A 179 2.87 -6.09 10.70
C SER A 179 3.75 -5.80 9.48
N THR A 180 4.69 -6.72 9.19
CA THR A 180 5.77 -6.50 8.22
C THR A 180 5.27 -6.20 6.79
N ALA A 181 4.09 -6.72 6.41
CA ALA A 181 3.48 -6.41 5.12
C ALA A 181 3.07 -4.93 4.99
N ARG A 182 2.75 -4.28 6.12
CA ARG A 182 2.36 -2.88 6.19
C ARG A 182 3.57 -1.96 6.41
N ASN A 183 4.56 -2.38 7.18
CA ASN A 183 5.75 -1.59 7.49
C ASN A 183 6.86 -2.50 8.04
N THR A 184 8.03 -2.46 7.42
CA THR A 184 9.19 -3.24 7.89
C THR A 184 9.92 -2.52 9.01
N GLU A 185 10.69 -3.25 9.81
CA GLU A 185 11.50 -2.63 10.87
C GLU A 185 12.48 -1.60 10.29
N TRP A 186 13.07 -1.88 9.13
CA TRP A 186 13.95 -0.93 8.44
C TRP A 186 13.21 0.37 8.08
N GLN A 187 12.01 0.29 7.50
CA GLN A 187 11.20 1.47 7.18
C GLN A 187 10.84 2.29 8.43
N ILE A 188 10.50 1.62 9.54
CA ILE A 188 10.23 2.29 10.82
C ILE A 188 11.47 3.00 11.35
N ARG A 189 12.64 2.36 11.27
CA ARG A 189 13.92 2.98 11.67
C ARG A 189 14.27 4.20 10.81
N GLU A 190 13.98 4.15 9.51
CA GLU A 190 14.10 5.32 8.64
C GLU A 190 13.18 6.46 9.09
N MET A 191 11.96 6.18 9.56
CA MET A 191 11.07 7.20 10.11
C MET A 191 11.62 7.79 11.41
N PHE A 192 12.25 7.01 12.29
CA PHE A 192 12.98 7.58 13.44
C PHE A 192 14.17 8.44 13.01
N ALA A 193 14.87 8.09 11.92
CA ALA A 193 15.94 8.92 11.39
C ALA A 193 15.41 10.26 10.85
N CYS A 194 14.28 10.27 10.15
CA CYS A 194 13.60 11.49 9.68
C CYS A 194 13.13 12.39 10.84
N MET A 195 12.76 11.81 11.99
CA MET A 195 12.42 12.57 13.20
C MET A 195 13.61 13.36 13.74
N LYS A 196 14.79 12.72 13.77
CA LYS A 196 16.04 13.28 14.31
C LYS A 196 16.64 14.36 13.41
N ASP A 197 16.47 14.21 12.09
CA ASP A 197 16.92 15.19 11.10
C ASP A 197 15.76 15.67 10.23
N ARG A 198 15.17 16.81 10.62
CA ARG A 198 14.10 17.46 9.84
C ARG A 198 14.58 17.96 8.47
N ASN A 199 15.87 17.96 8.13
CA ASN A 199 16.33 18.31 6.78
C ASN A 199 16.65 17.10 5.92
N LYS A 200 16.48 15.87 6.45
CA LYS A 200 16.65 14.65 5.70
C LYS A 200 15.73 14.65 4.47
N ASN A 201 16.33 14.35 3.32
CA ASN A 201 15.60 14.20 2.06
C ASN A 201 14.65 13.00 2.14
N ALA A 202 13.55 13.08 1.39
CA ALA A 202 12.64 11.95 1.26
C ALA A 202 13.38 10.74 0.66
N VAL A 203 13.11 9.55 1.19
CA VAL A 203 13.70 8.31 0.68
C VAL A 203 12.85 7.78 -0.48
N LEU A 204 13.50 7.45 -1.60
CA LEU A 204 12.85 6.92 -2.80
C LEU A 204 13.59 5.63 -3.21
N ASP A 205 12.84 4.59 -3.53
CA ASP A 205 13.38 3.30 -4.03
C ASP A 205 13.82 3.33 -5.50
#